data_AF-A0A2N0X818-F1
#
_entry.id   AF-A0A2N0X818-F1
#
_cell.length_a   1.000
_cell.length_b   1.000
_cell.length_c   1.000
_cell.angle_alpha   90.00
_cell.angle_beta   90.00
_cell.angle_gamma   90.00
#
_symmetry.space_group_name_H-M   'P 1'
#
loop_
_entity.id
_entity.type
_entity.pdbx_description
1 polymer ?
#
loop_
_entity_poly.entity_id
_entity_poly.type
_entity_poly.pdbx_seq_one_letter_code
_entity_poly.pdbx_strand_id
1 'polypeptide(L)'
;MSGVFRTEADVMVATAGRVDDTNSQVQSELTRLQGVVDGVRGSWAGSAQVSFDALMERWNTSARELREALGSISENIRSNARHFEDMEAQNAQAFSSVGGSGLAL
;
A
#
# COMPACT_ATOMS: atom_id res chain seq x y z
N MET A 1 -19.52 21.26 5.56
CA MET A 1 -18.20 20.86 5.01
C MET A 1 -17.62 19.63 5.70
N SER A 2 -17.98 19.34 6.95
CA SER A 2 -17.56 18.13 7.69
C SER A 2 -17.81 16.78 7.01
N GLY A 3 -18.95 16.63 6.32
CA GLY A 3 -19.30 15.39 5.62
C GLY A 3 -18.39 15.05 4.42
N VAL A 4 -17.73 16.03 3.82
CA VAL A 4 -16.87 15.82 2.64
C VAL A 4 -15.56 15.16 3.06
N PHE A 5 -14.89 15.69 4.10
CA PHE A 5 -13.63 15.13 4.60
C PHE A 5 -13.77 13.71 5.16
N ARG A 6 -14.88 13.41 5.84
CA ARG A 6 -15.16 12.05 6.31
C ARG A 6 -15.32 11.06 5.14
N THR A 7 -16.04 11.48 4.10
CA THR A 7 -16.21 10.65 2.89
C THR A 7 -14.87 10.43 2.18
N GLU A 8 -14.02 11.46 2.12
CA GLU A 8 -12.67 11.35 1.55
C GLU A 8 -11.80 10.36 2.34
N ALA A 9 -11.78 10.45 3.67
CA ALA A 9 -11.05 9.51 4.52
C ALA A 9 -11.52 8.06 4.31
N ASP A 10 -12.84 7.81 4.26
CA ASP A 10 -13.40 6.49 4.00
C ASP A 10 -12.96 5.94 2.62
N VAL A 11 -12.97 6.79 1.59
CA VAL A 11 -12.50 6.43 0.24
C VAL A 11 -11.00 6.10 0.25
N MET A 12 -10.20 6.82 1.03
CA MET A 12 -8.76 6.57 1.16
C MET A 12 -8.50 5.23 1.84
N VAL A 13 -9.18 4.93 2.96
CA VAL A 13 -9.07 3.63 3.63
C VAL A 13 -9.44 2.48 2.69
N ALA A 14 -10.55 2.62 1.95
CA ALA A 14 -10.96 1.63 0.96
C ALA A 14 -9.95 1.50 -0.19
N THR A 15 -9.27 2.58 -0.56
CA THR A 15 -8.21 2.56 -1.58
C THR A 15 -6.96 1.85 -1.07
N ALA A 16 -6.55 2.08 0.17
CA ALA A 16 -5.43 1.36 0.78
C ALA A 16 -5.69 -0.14 0.83
N GLY A 17 -6.91 -0.56 1.20
CA GLY A 17 -7.31 -1.98 1.15
C GLY A 17 -7.17 -2.58 -0.25
N ARG A 18 -7.61 -1.86 -1.30
CA ARG A 18 -7.43 -2.29 -2.69
C ARG A 18 -5.95 -2.41 -3.10
N VAL A 19 -5.08 -1.56 -2.57
CA VAL A 19 -3.61 -1.66 -2.79
C VAL A 19 -3.06 -2.91 -2.12
N ASP A 20 -3.51 -3.23 -0.90
CA ASP A 20 -3.09 -4.45 -0.20
C ASP A 20 -3.54 -5.71 -0.94
N ASP A 21 -4.78 -5.74 -1.43
CA ASP A 21 -5.30 -6.85 -2.25
C ASP A 21 -4.46 -7.02 -3.53
N THR A 22 -4.16 -5.92 -4.20
CA THR A 22 -3.30 -5.92 -5.40
C THR A 22 -1.89 -6.43 -5.07
N ASN A 23 -1.32 -6.01 -3.93
CA ASN A 23 -0.02 -6.50 -3.47
C ASN A 23 -0.04 -8.01 -3.22
N SER A 24 -1.10 -8.54 -2.59
CA SER A 24 -1.28 -9.99 -2.40
C SER A 24 -1.35 -10.76 -3.71
N GLN A 25 -2.05 -10.22 -4.71
CA GLN A 25 -2.11 -10.81 -6.05
C GLN A 25 -0.74 -10.81 -6.73
N VAL A 26 -0.02 -9.68 -6.68
CA VAL A 26 1.35 -9.57 -7.19
C VAL A 26 2.28 -10.58 -6.54
N GLN A 27 2.18 -10.77 -5.22
CA GLN A 27 2.97 -11.77 -4.50
C GLN A 27 2.69 -13.19 -4.99
N SER A 28 1.42 -13.53 -5.19
CA SER A 28 1.00 -14.83 -5.70
C SER A 28 1.54 -15.09 -7.11
N GLU A 29 1.49 -14.08 -7.99
CA GLU A 29 2.02 -14.15 -9.35
C GLU A 29 3.55 -14.27 -9.37
N LEU A 30 4.27 -13.54 -8.50
CA LEU A 30 5.72 -13.67 -8.34
C LEU A 30 6.11 -15.07 -7.88
N THR A 31 5.40 -15.66 -6.91
CA THR A 31 5.62 -17.04 -6.48
C THR A 31 5.34 -18.03 -7.62
N ARG A 32 4.27 -17.83 -8.39
CA ARG A 32 3.97 -18.68 -9.56
C ARG A 32 5.09 -18.61 -10.60
N LEU A 33 5.56 -17.41 -10.91
CA LEU A 33 6.65 -17.19 -11.85
C LEU A 33 7.93 -17.88 -11.38
N GLN A 34 8.27 -17.76 -10.09
CA GLN A 34 9.42 -18.47 -9.51
C GLN A 34 9.34 -19.98 -9.74
N GLY A 35 8.18 -20.59 -9.48
CA GLY A 35 7.99 -22.03 -9.68
C GLY A 35 8.15 -22.48 -11.13
N VAL A 36 7.66 -21.69 -12.10
CA VAL A 36 7.87 -21.95 -13.53
C VAL A 36 9.36 -21.91 -13.88
N VAL A 37 10.05 -20.92 -13.34
CA VAL A 37 11.47 -20.69 -13.60
C VAL A 37 12.36 -21.76 -12.96
N ASP A 38 12.04 -22.20 -11.74
CA ASP A 38 12.72 -23.33 -11.09
C ASP A 38 12.51 -24.65 -11.85
N GLY A 39 11.35 -24.84 -12.49
CA GLY A 39 11.06 -26.02 -13.30
C GLY A 39 11.94 -26.18 -14.55
N VAL A 40 12.41 -25.07 -15.13
CA VAL A 40 13.33 -25.08 -16.28
C VAL A 40 14.80 -25.06 -15.88
N ARG A 41 15.13 -24.69 -14.64
CA ARG A 41 16.51 -24.65 -14.12
C ARG A 41 17.25 -25.97 -14.32
N GLY A 42 16.58 -27.10 -14.12
CA GLY A 42 17.17 -28.44 -14.30
C GLY A 42 17.64 -28.74 -15.73
N SER A 43 17.17 -27.96 -16.72
CA SER A 43 17.56 -28.11 -18.13
C SER A 43 18.81 -27.30 -18.52
N TRP A 44 19.24 -26.34 -17.69
CA TRP A 44 20.33 -25.41 -18.01
C TRP A 44 21.61 -25.80 -17.24
N ALA A 45 22.44 -26.64 -17.84
CA ALA A 45 23.72 -27.08 -17.25
C ALA A 45 24.90 -26.19 -17.67
N GLY A 46 25.94 -26.11 -16.82
CA GLY A 46 27.21 -25.45 -17.15
C GLY A 46 27.16 -23.92 -17.02
N SER A 47 27.72 -23.20 -17.99
CA SER A 47 27.79 -21.72 -17.96
C SER A 47 26.42 -21.05 -17.92
N ALA A 48 25.40 -21.68 -18.51
CA ALA A 48 24.02 -21.20 -18.49
C ALA A 48 23.43 -21.17 -17.06
N GLN A 49 23.88 -22.07 -16.19
CA GLN A 49 23.45 -22.12 -14.80
C GLN A 49 23.91 -20.88 -14.03
N VAL A 50 25.16 -20.45 -14.22
CA VAL A 50 25.73 -19.29 -13.52
C VAL A 50 25.00 -18.00 -13.92
N SER A 51 24.76 -17.79 -15.22
CA SER A 51 24.01 -16.63 -15.70
C SER A 51 22.56 -16.62 -15.21
N PHE A 52 21.96 -17.81 -15.10
CA PHE A 52 20.62 -17.95 -14.55
C PHE A 52 20.55 -17.65 -13.05
N ASP A 53 21.51 -18.14 -12.28
CA ASP A 53 21.56 -17.90 -10.83
C ASP A 53 21.68 -16.38 -10.54
N ALA A 54 22.51 -15.67 -11.29
CA ALA A 54 22.61 -14.21 -11.21
C ALA A 54 21.31 -13.49 -11.62
N LEU A 55 20.61 -13.98 -12.65
CA LEU A 55 19.31 -13.46 -13.05
C LEU A 55 18.28 -13.64 -11.93
N MET A 56 18.26 -14.81 -11.29
CA MET A 56 17.33 -15.12 -10.20
C MET A 56 17.60 -14.31 -8.94
N GLU A 57 18.86 -14.03 -8.63
CA GLU A 57 19.22 -13.11 -7.54
C GLU A 57 18.67 -11.71 -7.80
N ARG A 58 18.90 -11.15 -9.00
CA ARG A 58 18.38 -9.83 -9.38
C ARG A 58 16.85 -9.79 -9.38
N TRP A 59 16.21 -10.85 -9.89
CA TRP A 59 14.75 -11.00 -9.86
C TRP A 59 14.21 -10.98 -8.42
N ASN A 60 14.82 -11.72 -7.50
CA ASN A 60 14.43 -11.75 -6.08
C ASN A 60 14.53 -10.36 -5.43
N THR A 61 15.57 -9.60 -5.75
CA THR A 61 15.73 -8.22 -5.28
C THR A 61 14.60 -7.33 -5.80
N SER A 62 14.35 -7.32 -7.10
CA SER A 62 13.26 -6.51 -7.69
C SER A 62 11.88 -6.91 -7.17
N ALA A 63 11.65 -8.21 -6.92
CA ALA A 63 10.42 -8.71 -6.30
C ALA A 63 10.23 -8.20 -4.86
N ARG A 64 11.32 -8.10 -4.08
CA ARG A 64 11.28 -7.50 -2.72
C ARG A 64 10.97 -6.01 -2.78
N GLU A 65 11.69 -5.28 -3.63
CA GLU A 65 11.50 -3.83 -3.81
C GLU A 65 10.06 -3.49 -4.22
N LEU A 66 9.46 -4.27 -5.14
CA LEU A 66 8.07 -4.07 -5.54
C LEU A 66 7.09 -4.26 -4.37
N ARG A 67 7.28 -5.32 -3.55
CA ARG A 67 6.42 -5.58 -2.39
C ARG A 67 6.51 -4.48 -1.35
N GLU A 68 7.73 -3.99 -1.08
CA GLU A 68 7.99 -2.89 -0.16
C GLU A 68 7.37 -1.59 -0.66
N ALA A 69 7.50 -1.29 -1.95
CA ALA A 69 6.89 -0.12 -2.56
C ALA A 69 5.36 -0.14 -2.46
N LEU A 70 4.72 -1.27 -2.78
CA LEU A 70 3.26 -1.42 -2.67
C LEU A 70 2.77 -1.30 -1.22
N GLY A 71 3.48 -1.90 -0.26
CA GLY A 71 3.18 -1.75 1.17
C GLY A 71 3.35 -0.31 1.67
N SER A 72 4.40 0.38 1.21
CA SER A 72 4.60 1.80 1.52
C SER A 72 3.48 2.67 0.96
N ILE A 73 2.98 2.37 -0.24
CA ILE A 73 1.84 3.08 -0.83
C ILE A 73 0.58 2.91 0.03
N SER A 74 0.23 1.68 0.44
CA SER A 74 -0.97 1.45 1.26
C SER A 74 -0.85 2.11 2.64
N GLU A 75 0.32 2.05 3.28
CA GLU A 75 0.57 2.72 4.56
C GLU A 75 0.46 4.24 4.45
N ASN A 76 1.05 4.85 3.40
CA ASN A 76 0.95 6.29 3.16
C ASN A 76 -0.51 6.73 2.97
N ILE A 77 -1.31 5.96 2.22
CA ILE A 77 -2.74 6.27 2.03
C ILE A 77 -3.49 6.20 3.38
N ARG A 78 -3.22 5.19 4.21
CA ARG A 78 -3.83 5.05 5.55
C ARG A 78 -3.43 6.19 6.48
N SER A 79 -2.15 6.56 6.47
CA SER A 79 -1.63 7.69 7.24
C SER A 79 -2.35 8.99 6.87
N ASN A 80 -2.49 9.26 5.58
CA ASN A 80 -3.20 10.44 5.11
C ASN A 80 -4.70 10.40 5.50
N ALA A 81 -5.36 9.24 5.44
CA ALA A 81 -6.76 9.10 5.86
C ALA A 81 -6.94 9.48 7.35
N ARG A 82 -6.05 9.00 8.23
CA ARG A 82 -6.06 9.36 9.67
C ARG A 82 -5.84 10.87 9.86
N HIS A 83 -4.93 11.48 9.10
CA HIS A 83 -4.72 12.92 9.15
C HIS A 83 -5.99 13.71 8.80
N PHE A 84 -6.76 13.28 7.80
CA PHE A 84 -8.04 13.91 7.47
C PHE A 84 -9.08 13.77 8.59
N GLU A 85 -9.18 12.60 9.21
CA GLU A 85 -10.06 12.37 10.36
C GLU A 85 -9.69 13.25 11.57
N ASP A 86 -8.40 13.37 11.86
CA ASP A 86 -7.89 14.20 12.97
C ASP A 86 -8.17 15.70 12.74
N MET A 87 -7.97 16.17 11.50
CA MET A 87 -8.29 17.56 11.13
C MET A 87 -9.78 17.86 11.26
N GLU A 88 -10.63 16.91 10.87
CA GLU A 88 -12.08 17.04 11.01
C GLU A 88 -12.50 17.08 12.50
N ALA A 89 -11.94 16.22 13.34
CA ALA A 89 -12.21 16.22 14.77
C ALA A 89 -11.82 17.55 15.43
N GLN A 90 -10.67 18.10 15.07
CA GLN A 90 -10.21 19.41 15.56
C GLN A 90 -11.13 20.56 15.10
N ASN A 91 -11.53 20.56 13.83
CA ASN A 91 -12.46 21.55 13.30
C ASN A 91 -13.82 21.49 14.00
N ALA A 92 -14.37 20.29 14.19
CA ALA A 92 -15.64 20.10 14.89
C ALA A 92 -15.59 20.62 16.33
N GLN A 93 -14.49 20.36 17.05
CA GLN A 93 -14.26 20.90 18.40
C GLN A 93 -14.18 22.43 18.38
N ALA A 94 -13.44 23.03 17.45
CA ALA A 94 -13.34 24.48 17.31
C ALA A 94 -14.68 25.15 16.98
N PHE A 95 -15.51 24.55 16.12
CA PHE A 95 -16.85 25.04 15.85
C PHE A 95 -17.77 24.93 17.08
N SER A 96 -17.67 23.85 17.85
CA SER A 96 -18.46 23.68 19.07
C SER A 96 -18.12 24.72 20.15
N SER A 97 -16.84 25.10 20.27
CA SER A 97 -16.42 26.12 21.23
C SER A 97 -16.85 27.52 20.81
N VAL A 98 -16.76 27.86 19.52
CA VAL A 98 -17.24 29.16 19.00
C VAL A 98 -18.77 29.26 19.07
N GLY A 99 -19.50 28.19 18.75
CA GLY A 99 -20.96 28.15 18.85
C GLY A 99 -21.47 28.27 20.29
N GLY A 100 -20.74 27.73 21.26
CA GLY A 100 -21.04 27.89 22.69
C GLY A 100 -20.77 29.31 23.23
N SER A 101 -19.75 30.00 22.70
CA SER A 101 -19.47 31.40 23.07
C SER A 101 -20.39 32.42 22.39
N GLY A 102 -21.03 32.09 21.26
CA GLY A 102 -21.91 33.00 20.51
C GLY A 102 -23.35 33.10 21.00
N LEU A 103 -23.79 32.20 21.89
CA LEU A 103 -25.18 32.16 22.43
C LEU A 103 -25.31 32.83 23.81
N ALA A 104 -24.27 33.54 24.27
CA ALA A 104 -24.29 34.33 25.50
C ALA A 104 -24.52 35.82 25.18
N LEU A 105 -25.68 36.17 24.60
CA LEU A 105 -26.22 37.54 24.48
C LEU A 105 -27.75 37.48 24.54
#